data_AF-A0A800BTJ2-F1
#
_entry.id   AF-A0A800BTJ2-F1
#
_cell.length_a   1.000
_cell.length_b   1.000
_cell.length_c   1.000
_cell.angle_alpha   90.00
_cell.angle_beta   90.00
_cell.angle_gamma   90.00
#
_symmetry.space_group_name_H-M   'P 1'
#
loop_
_entity.id
_entity.type
_entity.pdbx_description
1 polymer ?
#
loop_
_entity_poly.entity_id
_entity_poly.type
_entity_poly.pdbx_seq_one_letter_code
_entity_poly.pdbx_strand_id
1 'polypeptide(L)'
;MPKGKLVLIDGHALAYRAYHALPPSLSTSKGELTNAAFGFTSMLLNVLRDEKPDYIAVAFDVGKTFRHEEYKEYKAHRAAMPEELRTQLERIRQIVEAMGIPIIEVEGYEADDVLGTLAKKASEQGLETLIVTGDTDAFQLVGRGVKVLTSRRRFSDTVVYDEAGIEARYGLKPWQLIDYKALVGDATDNIPGLRGIGPKTATKLLRRYGTLEGIYEHLDEIESKRVRQALAEGRERAFLNKRLVTIVTDAPLKLDLEACRRKAFDRQRVMQLFRELEFRSLVGRLPGEGEREPEGPPRQLPMFAVAEGRVEVGPAPALGDYRSITDEEALEALIERLSKVPAIAFDVETTGTDPMSAELVGIALTDAEAKGYYVPVGHEAGGPQLPLARVLAKLKPMLEDESIAKYA
;
A
#
# COMPACT_ATOMS: atom_id res chain seq x y z
N MET A 1 28.35 13.81 -6.65
CA MET A 1 27.24 13.89 -5.69
C MET A 1 26.01 14.37 -6.46
N PRO A 2 24.81 13.84 -6.20
CA PRO A 2 23.59 14.27 -6.88
C PRO A 2 23.33 15.77 -6.64
N LYS A 3 22.81 16.48 -7.65
CA LYS A 3 22.56 17.94 -7.59
C LYS A 3 21.34 18.33 -6.74
N GLY A 4 20.58 17.36 -6.28
CA GLY A 4 19.36 17.50 -5.48
C GLY A 4 18.50 16.25 -5.60
N LYS A 5 17.46 16.18 -4.77
CA LYS A 5 16.53 15.06 -4.70
C LYS A 5 15.13 15.45 -5.18
N LEU A 6 14.63 14.73 -6.18
CA LEU A 6 13.28 14.83 -6.71
C LEU A 6 12.43 13.69 -6.18
N VAL A 7 11.31 14.01 -5.55
CA VAL A 7 10.28 13.04 -5.15
C VAL A 7 9.11 13.14 -6.12
N LEU A 8 8.78 12.04 -6.77
CA LEU A 8 7.65 11.94 -7.68
C LEU A 8 6.59 11.04 -7.05
N ILE A 9 5.36 11.51 -6.92
CA ILE A 9 4.29 10.80 -6.21
C ILE A 9 3.21 10.39 -7.20
N ASP A 10 2.84 9.11 -7.14
CA ASP A 10 1.68 8.59 -7.84
C ASP A 10 0.39 8.89 -7.06
N GLY A 11 -0.38 9.86 -7.55
CA GLY A 11 -1.61 10.30 -6.93
C GLY A 11 -2.67 9.21 -6.86
N HIS A 12 -2.87 8.46 -7.95
CA HIS A 12 -3.91 7.45 -8.04
C HIS A 12 -3.54 6.19 -7.25
N ALA A 13 -2.34 5.64 -7.44
CA ALA A 13 -1.97 4.40 -6.75
C ALA A 13 -1.95 4.57 -5.23
N LEU A 14 -1.49 5.73 -4.73
CA LEU A 14 -1.52 6.01 -3.29
C LEU A 14 -2.94 6.26 -2.77
N ALA A 15 -3.80 6.94 -3.53
CA ALA A 15 -5.20 7.13 -3.14
C ALA A 15 -5.97 5.80 -3.07
N TYR A 16 -5.85 4.94 -4.09
CA TYR A 16 -6.44 3.60 -4.09
C TYR A 16 -5.93 2.76 -2.93
N ARG A 17 -4.61 2.79 -2.67
CA ARG A 17 -4.02 2.07 -1.54
C ARG A 17 -4.56 2.58 -0.22
N ALA A 18 -4.67 3.90 -0.03
CA ALA A 18 -5.26 4.50 1.16
C ALA A 18 -6.73 4.12 1.35
N TYR A 19 -7.50 4.10 0.25
CA TYR A 19 -8.92 3.73 0.25
C TYR A 19 -9.15 2.30 0.76
N HIS A 20 -8.36 1.33 0.30
CA HIS A 20 -8.51 -0.07 0.71
C HIS A 20 -7.84 -0.41 2.04
N ALA A 21 -6.81 0.34 2.43
CA ALA A 21 -6.09 0.08 3.67
C ALA A 21 -6.76 0.66 4.91
N LEU A 22 -7.58 1.70 4.75
CA LEU A 22 -8.23 2.39 5.87
C LEU A 22 -9.72 2.05 5.96
N PRO A 23 -10.29 2.03 7.17
CA PRO A 23 -11.69 1.70 7.37
C PRO A 23 -12.60 2.59 6.51
N PRO A 24 -13.56 2.01 5.75
CA PRO A 24 -14.49 2.78 4.95
C PRO A 24 -15.47 3.58 5.80
N SER A 25 -15.48 3.39 7.13
CA SER A 25 -16.26 4.18 8.10
C SER A 25 -15.66 5.57 8.37
N LEU A 26 -14.42 5.84 7.96
CA LEU A 26 -13.78 7.13 8.21
C LEU A 26 -14.48 8.24 7.41
N SER A 27 -15.26 9.05 8.11
CA SER A 27 -16.06 10.13 7.55
C SER A 27 -16.06 11.35 8.46
N THR A 28 -16.36 12.51 7.89
CA THR A 28 -16.57 13.74 8.66
C THR A 28 -17.92 13.71 9.38
N SER A 29 -18.13 14.65 10.32
CA SER A 29 -19.45 14.86 10.96
C SER A 29 -20.59 15.13 9.97
N LYS A 30 -20.28 15.50 8.72
CA LYS A 30 -21.24 15.73 7.63
C LYS A 30 -21.49 14.48 6.77
N GLY A 31 -20.86 13.34 7.10
CA GLY A 31 -20.97 12.09 6.36
C GLY A 31 -20.10 12.02 5.10
N GLU A 32 -19.18 12.97 4.89
CA GLU A 32 -18.23 12.92 3.77
C GLU A 32 -17.13 11.91 4.07
N LEU A 33 -16.97 10.90 3.21
CA LEU A 33 -15.92 9.89 3.33
C LEU A 33 -14.54 10.52 3.13
N THR A 34 -13.59 10.17 4.00
CA THR A 34 -12.25 10.78 3.99
C THR A 34 -11.11 9.78 4.17
N ASN A 35 -11.38 8.48 4.18
CA ASN A 35 -10.37 7.43 4.36
C ASN A 35 -9.20 7.54 3.37
N ALA A 36 -9.48 7.67 2.07
CA ALA A 36 -8.45 7.80 1.04
C ALA A 36 -7.68 9.12 1.16
N ALA A 37 -8.40 10.23 1.36
CA ALA A 37 -7.80 11.57 1.49
C ALA A 37 -6.89 11.68 2.73
N PHE A 38 -7.33 11.12 3.85
CA PHE A 38 -6.57 11.08 5.10
C PHE A 38 -5.33 10.20 4.99
N GLY A 39 -5.48 9.01 4.40
CA GLY A 39 -4.38 8.09 4.16
C GLY A 39 -3.33 8.72 3.25
N PHE A 40 -3.73 9.21 2.07
CA PHE A 40 -2.86 9.89 1.11
C PHE A 40 -2.08 11.04 1.76
N THR A 41 -2.78 11.92 2.47
CA THR A 41 -2.17 13.08 3.15
C THR A 41 -1.17 12.62 4.22
N SER A 42 -1.49 11.57 4.95
CA SER A 42 -0.56 10.97 5.92
C SER A 42 0.71 10.45 5.26
N MET A 43 0.60 9.80 4.10
CA MET A 43 1.76 9.33 3.35
C MET A 43 2.61 10.50 2.88
N LEU A 44 1.96 11.50 2.27
CA LEU A 44 2.60 12.69 1.73
C LEU A 44 3.40 13.43 2.81
N LEU A 45 2.82 13.63 4.00
CA LEU A 45 3.48 14.28 5.11
C LEU A 45 4.70 13.49 5.62
N ASN A 46 4.61 12.16 5.66
CA ASN A 46 5.75 11.32 6.06
C ASN A 46 6.87 11.37 5.01
N VAL A 47 6.54 11.27 3.72
CA VAL A 47 7.51 11.43 2.62
C VAL A 47 8.22 12.78 2.73
N LEU A 48 7.46 13.86 2.96
CA LEU A 48 8.02 15.21 3.11
C LEU A 48 8.92 15.37 4.33
N ARG A 49 8.67 14.61 5.40
CA ARG A 49 9.44 14.62 6.66
C ARG A 49 10.72 13.79 6.55
N ASP A 50 10.60 12.57 6.03
CA ASP A 50 11.67 11.57 6.04
C ASP A 50 12.63 11.78 4.86
N GLU A 51 12.09 12.05 3.67
CA GLU A 51 12.90 12.14 2.45
C GLU A 51 13.47 13.55 2.21
N LYS A 52 12.90 14.57 2.86
CA LYS A 52 13.27 15.99 2.78
C LYS A 52 13.64 16.43 1.34
N PRO A 53 12.71 16.30 0.37
CA PRO A 53 13.02 16.59 -1.03
C PRO A 53 13.30 18.06 -1.31
N ASP A 54 14.24 18.33 -2.23
CA ASP A 54 14.45 19.63 -2.84
C ASP A 54 13.34 19.95 -3.86
N TYR A 55 12.88 18.91 -4.56
CA TYR A 55 11.87 18.98 -5.59
C TYR A 55 10.78 17.93 -5.37
N ILE A 56 9.52 18.28 -5.61
CA ILE A 56 8.38 17.37 -5.47
C ILE A 56 7.33 17.63 -6.54
N ALA A 57 6.71 16.57 -7.05
CA ALA A 57 5.55 16.65 -7.94
C ALA A 57 4.62 15.45 -7.72
N VAL A 58 3.33 15.63 -8.03
CA VAL A 58 2.32 14.55 -8.02
C VAL A 58 1.80 14.35 -9.44
N ALA A 59 1.71 13.11 -9.89
CA ALA A 59 1.08 12.75 -11.16
C ALA A 59 -0.30 12.12 -10.93
N PHE A 60 -1.25 12.42 -11.80
CA PHE A 60 -2.57 11.79 -11.84
C PHE A 60 -2.88 11.30 -13.26
N ASP A 61 -3.65 10.22 -13.37
CA ASP A 61 -4.14 9.67 -14.63
C ASP A 61 -5.15 10.60 -15.29
N VAL A 62 -5.09 10.69 -16.63
CA VAL A 62 -6.00 11.49 -17.44
C VAL A 62 -6.80 10.58 -18.37
N GLY A 63 -7.88 10.00 -17.85
CA GLY A 63 -8.88 9.29 -18.66
C GLY A 63 -8.33 8.11 -19.47
N LYS A 64 -8.73 8.01 -20.75
CA LYS A 64 -8.32 6.92 -21.65
C LYS A 64 -6.95 7.20 -22.24
N THR A 65 -6.16 6.14 -22.39
CA THR A 65 -4.79 6.19 -22.93
C THR A 65 -4.67 5.42 -24.23
N PHE A 66 -3.56 5.58 -24.93
CA PHE A 66 -3.26 4.85 -26.19
C PHE A 66 -3.37 3.32 -26.01
N ARG A 67 -3.08 2.79 -24.81
CA ARG A 67 -3.21 1.35 -24.48
C ARG A 67 -4.64 0.84 -24.64
N HIS A 68 -5.65 1.68 -24.38
CA HIS A 68 -7.06 1.33 -24.54
C HIS A 68 -7.47 1.28 -26.02
N GLU A 69 -6.78 2.03 -26.89
CA GLU A 69 -6.98 1.98 -28.34
C GLU A 69 -6.29 0.76 -28.95
N GLU A 70 -5.09 0.42 -28.47
CA GLU A 70 -4.31 -0.73 -28.94
C GLU A 70 -4.85 -2.09 -28.46
N TYR A 71 -5.33 -2.18 -27.21
CA TYR A 71 -5.89 -3.40 -26.65
C TYR A 71 -7.19 -3.12 -25.88
N LYS A 72 -8.33 -3.43 -26.50
CA LYS A 72 -9.67 -3.16 -25.94
C LYS A 72 -9.94 -3.84 -24.59
N GLU A 73 -9.24 -4.93 -24.31
CA GLU A 73 -9.36 -5.69 -23.05
C GLU A 73 -8.40 -5.20 -21.95
N TYR A 74 -7.53 -4.22 -22.25
CA TYR A 74 -6.63 -3.62 -21.28
C TYR A 74 -7.42 -2.98 -20.15
N LYS A 75 -7.12 -3.36 -18.90
CA LYS A 75 -7.86 -2.93 -17.69
C LYS A 75 -9.38 -3.16 -17.77
N ALA A 76 -9.89 -4.00 -18.68
CA ALA A 76 -11.33 -4.18 -18.91
C ALA A 76 -12.06 -4.88 -17.75
N HIS A 77 -11.34 -5.65 -16.93
CA HIS A 77 -11.87 -6.25 -15.70
C HIS A 77 -11.67 -5.36 -14.46
N ARG A 78 -11.02 -4.19 -14.60
CA ARG A 78 -10.90 -3.25 -13.50
C ARG A 78 -12.29 -2.68 -13.24
N ALA A 79 -12.79 -2.87 -12.02
CA ALA A 79 -14.03 -2.24 -11.61
C ALA A 79 -13.94 -0.73 -11.84
N ALA A 80 -15.03 -0.11 -12.28
CA ALA A 80 -15.10 1.34 -12.36
C ALA A 80 -14.70 1.93 -10.99
N MET A 81 -13.98 3.04 -11.02
CA MET A 81 -13.58 3.75 -9.81
C MET A 81 -14.83 3.98 -8.94
N PRO A 82 -14.83 3.56 -7.65
CA PRO A 82 -15.94 3.84 -6.75
C PRO A 82 -16.20 5.35 -6.72
N GLU A 83 -17.47 5.74 -6.78
CA GLU A 83 -17.86 7.16 -6.78
C GLU A 83 -17.35 7.86 -5.50
N GLU A 84 -17.31 7.13 -4.39
CA GLU A 84 -16.75 7.55 -3.12
C GLU A 84 -15.26 7.90 -3.20
N LEU A 85 -14.48 7.16 -4.00
CA LEU A 85 -13.07 7.44 -4.24
C LEU A 85 -12.90 8.63 -5.17
N ARG A 86 -13.79 8.80 -6.15
CA ARG A 86 -13.77 9.93 -7.08
C ARG A 86 -13.91 11.26 -6.35
N THR A 87 -14.86 11.38 -5.42
CA THR A 87 -15.02 12.59 -4.58
C THR A 87 -13.77 12.83 -3.71
N GLN A 88 -13.18 11.77 -3.18
CA GLN A 88 -11.98 11.90 -2.34
C GLN A 88 -10.73 12.30 -3.15
N LEU A 89 -10.62 11.90 -4.42
CA LEU A 89 -9.55 12.36 -5.30
C LEU A 89 -9.60 13.87 -5.52
N GLU A 90 -10.79 14.46 -5.67
CA GLU A 90 -10.94 15.92 -5.75
C GLU A 90 -10.41 16.61 -4.49
N ARG A 91 -10.69 16.05 -3.30
CA ARG A 91 -10.13 16.54 -2.03
C ARG A 91 -8.62 16.38 -1.95
N ILE A 92 -8.09 15.25 -2.41
CA ILE A 92 -6.64 15.02 -2.47
C ILE A 92 -5.97 16.09 -3.34
N ARG A 93 -6.54 16.43 -4.50
CA ARG A 93 -6.02 17.51 -5.36
C ARG A 93 -6.01 18.85 -4.64
N GLN A 94 -7.11 19.21 -3.97
CA GLN A 94 -7.18 20.45 -3.17
C GLN A 94 -6.08 20.53 -2.11
N ILE A 95 -5.76 19.40 -1.45
CA ILE A 95 -4.68 19.31 -0.46
C ILE A 95 -3.31 19.49 -1.13
N VAL A 96 -3.04 18.78 -2.23
CA VAL A 96 -1.76 18.87 -2.97
C VAL A 96 -1.51 20.30 -3.46
N GLU A 97 -2.54 20.94 -4.01
CA GLU A 97 -2.50 22.34 -4.45
C GLU A 97 -2.26 23.30 -3.28
N ALA A 98 -2.96 23.12 -2.16
CA ALA A 98 -2.78 23.95 -0.96
C ALA A 98 -1.38 23.80 -0.36
N MET A 99 -0.77 22.61 -0.50
CA MET A 99 0.62 22.35 -0.13
C MET A 99 1.64 22.92 -1.13
N GLY A 100 1.19 23.58 -2.20
CA GLY A 100 2.05 24.20 -3.21
C GLY A 100 2.84 23.18 -4.04
N ILE A 101 2.35 21.94 -4.12
CA ILE A 101 3.00 20.87 -4.88
C ILE A 101 2.39 20.86 -6.29
N PRO A 102 3.19 20.89 -7.36
CA PRO A 102 2.66 20.83 -8.71
C PRO A 102 2.01 19.48 -9.01
N ILE A 103 0.83 19.55 -9.62
CA ILE A 103 0.14 18.41 -10.22
C ILE A 103 0.51 18.37 -11.71
N ILE A 104 0.97 17.22 -12.18
CA ILE A 104 1.39 17.01 -13.57
C ILE A 104 0.50 15.94 -14.20
N GLU A 105 -0.12 16.31 -15.31
CA GLU A 105 -1.10 15.50 -16.04
C GLU A 105 -0.83 15.66 -17.53
N VAL A 106 -0.88 14.55 -18.27
CA VAL A 106 -0.66 14.56 -19.72
C VAL A 106 -1.75 13.71 -20.38
N GLU A 107 -2.54 14.34 -21.24
CA GLU A 107 -3.62 13.65 -21.96
C GLU A 107 -3.07 12.51 -22.82
N GLY A 108 -3.71 11.34 -22.75
CA GLY A 108 -3.32 10.14 -23.49
C GLY A 108 -2.24 9.30 -22.81
N TYR A 109 -1.69 9.74 -21.67
CA TYR A 109 -0.65 9.03 -20.90
C TYR A 109 -1.13 8.74 -19.48
N GLU A 110 -0.64 7.64 -18.90
CA GLU A 110 -0.93 7.27 -17.51
C GLU A 110 0.00 8.01 -16.54
N ALA A 111 -0.37 8.07 -15.26
CA ALA A 111 0.47 8.65 -14.23
C ALA A 111 1.86 8.00 -14.23
N ASP A 112 1.94 6.68 -14.43
CA ASP A 112 3.21 5.95 -14.53
C ASP A 112 4.11 6.44 -15.68
N ASP A 113 3.53 6.75 -16.84
CA ASP A 113 4.25 7.29 -17.99
C ASP A 113 4.78 8.71 -17.70
N VAL A 114 3.99 9.52 -17.01
CA VAL A 114 4.41 10.86 -16.54
C VAL A 114 5.56 10.73 -15.55
N LEU A 115 5.45 9.85 -14.56
CA LEU A 115 6.49 9.59 -13.55
C LEU A 115 7.78 9.07 -14.20
N GLY A 116 7.68 8.11 -15.12
CA GLY A 116 8.82 7.56 -15.85
C GLY A 116 9.53 8.60 -16.71
N THR A 117 8.77 9.45 -17.39
CA THR A 117 9.32 10.54 -18.21
C THR A 117 10.01 11.60 -17.36
N LEU A 118 9.43 12.00 -16.23
CA LEU A 118 10.03 12.96 -15.30
C LEU A 118 11.31 12.38 -14.66
N ALA A 119 11.28 11.11 -14.23
CA ALA A 119 12.42 10.44 -13.62
C ALA A 119 13.61 10.37 -14.58
N LYS A 120 13.38 9.99 -15.84
CA LYS A 120 14.43 9.95 -16.87
C LYS A 120 15.06 11.34 -17.09
N LYS A 121 14.23 12.38 -17.24
CA LYS A 121 14.72 13.77 -17.43
C LYS A 121 15.47 14.28 -16.20
N ALA A 122 15.08 13.88 -15.00
CA ALA A 122 15.76 14.25 -13.76
C ALA A 122 17.14 13.57 -13.67
N SER A 123 17.24 12.29 -14.04
CA SER A 123 18.51 11.57 -14.15
C SER A 123 19.46 12.22 -15.16
N GLU A 124 18.95 12.64 -16.33
CA GLU A 124 19.72 13.37 -17.35
C GLU A 124 20.28 14.70 -16.82
N GLN A 125 19.59 15.33 -15.86
CA GLN A 125 20.03 16.56 -15.20
C GLN A 125 20.90 16.31 -13.95
N GLY A 126 21.14 15.05 -13.58
CA GLY A 126 21.99 14.64 -12.45
C GLY A 126 21.30 14.71 -11.08
N LEU A 127 19.97 14.63 -11.04
CA LEU A 127 19.20 14.52 -9.80
C LEU A 127 19.01 13.06 -9.41
N GLU A 128 18.88 12.81 -8.10
CA GLU A 128 18.36 11.53 -7.60
C GLU A 128 16.83 11.60 -7.55
N THR A 129 16.15 10.59 -8.10
CA THR A 129 14.69 10.53 -8.13
C THR A 129 14.18 9.41 -7.25
N LEU A 130 13.20 9.73 -6.40
CA LEU A 130 12.45 8.77 -5.62
C LEU A 130 11.00 8.77 -6.10
N ILE A 131 10.57 7.67 -6.73
CA ILE A 131 9.18 7.47 -7.14
C ILE A 131 8.44 6.82 -5.97
N VAL A 132 7.40 7.47 -5.46
CA VAL A 132 6.53 6.95 -4.40
C VAL A 132 5.24 6.45 -5.04
N THR A 133 5.09 5.14 -5.12
CA THR A 133 3.90 4.51 -5.71
C THR A 133 3.52 3.22 -4.99
N GLY A 134 2.24 2.89 -5.08
CA GLY A 134 1.72 1.59 -4.71
C GLY A 134 1.92 0.53 -5.81
N ASP A 135 2.30 0.93 -7.01
CA ASP A 135 2.42 0.02 -8.15
C ASP A 135 3.83 -0.58 -8.26
N THR A 136 3.90 -1.88 -8.53
CA THR A 136 5.18 -2.57 -8.78
C THR A 136 5.69 -2.34 -10.20
N ASP A 137 4.88 -1.77 -11.07
CA ASP A 137 5.20 -1.51 -12.46
C ASP A 137 6.32 -0.50 -12.61
N ALA A 138 6.36 0.48 -11.69
CA ALA A 138 7.44 1.44 -11.57
C ALA A 138 8.80 0.80 -11.26
N PHE A 139 8.87 -0.47 -10.84
CA PHE A 139 10.16 -1.15 -10.64
C PHE A 139 10.98 -1.24 -11.92
N GLN A 140 10.35 -1.20 -13.10
CA GLN A 140 11.07 -1.15 -14.38
C GLN A 140 11.90 0.13 -14.56
N LEU A 141 11.56 1.19 -13.82
CA LEU A 141 12.23 2.50 -13.87
C LEU A 141 13.43 2.58 -12.92
N VAL A 142 13.64 1.59 -12.05
CA VAL A 142 14.74 1.58 -11.09
C VAL A 142 16.08 1.53 -11.83
N GLY A 143 16.99 2.43 -11.46
CA GLY A 143 18.32 2.56 -12.05
C GLY A 143 18.65 3.99 -12.47
N ARG A 144 19.91 4.26 -12.82
CA ARG A 144 20.39 5.61 -13.22
C ARG A 144 20.00 6.74 -12.24
N GLY A 145 20.04 6.45 -10.93
CA GLY A 145 19.67 7.41 -9.89
C GLY A 145 18.16 7.47 -9.58
N VAL A 146 17.36 6.56 -10.12
CA VAL A 146 15.95 6.37 -9.78
C VAL A 146 15.80 5.23 -8.78
N LYS A 147 15.05 5.48 -7.70
CA LYS A 147 14.62 4.50 -6.69
C LYS A 147 13.11 4.52 -6.58
N VAL A 148 12.51 3.40 -6.16
CA VAL A 148 11.06 3.30 -5.95
C VAL A 148 10.78 3.02 -4.48
N LEU A 149 9.95 3.85 -3.87
CA LEU A 149 9.43 3.65 -2.52
C LEU A 149 8.02 3.10 -2.61
N THR A 150 7.80 1.96 -1.95
CA THR A 150 6.48 1.32 -1.87
C THR A 150 6.26 0.70 -0.50
N SER A 151 5.01 0.47 -0.11
CA SER A 151 4.67 -0.28 1.12
C SER A 151 4.62 -1.78 0.84
N ARG A 152 5.09 -2.59 1.80
CA ARG A 152 4.98 -4.06 1.80
C ARG A 152 3.56 -4.49 2.20
N ARG A 153 3.43 -5.66 2.86
CA ARG A 153 2.16 -6.32 3.22
C ARG A 153 1.28 -5.52 4.18
N ARG A 154 1.86 -4.65 5.00
CA ARG A 154 1.13 -3.74 5.88
C ARG A 154 1.27 -2.32 5.35
N PHE A 155 0.20 -1.55 5.48
CA PHE A 155 0.16 -0.13 5.12
C PHE A 155 1.42 0.55 5.65
N SER A 156 1.78 0.34 6.92
CA SER A 156 2.95 0.93 7.58
C SER A 156 4.33 0.55 7.03
N ASP A 157 4.59 -0.68 6.59
CA ASP A 157 5.96 -1.16 6.35
C ASP A 157 6.52 -0.68 4.99
N THR A 158 7.31 0.41 4.99
CA THR A 158 7.94 0.96 3.78
C THR A 158 9.23 0.26 3.39
N VAL A 159 9.43 0.10 2.08
CA VAL A 159 10.69 -0.36 1.51
C VAL A 159 11.06 0.50 0.30
N VAL A 160 12.34 0.87 0.24
CA VAL A 160 12.94 1.49 -0.94
C VAL A 160 13.60 0.38 -1.76
N TYR A 161 13.20 0.27 -3.02
CA TYR A 161 13.80 -0.62 -4.00
C TYR A 161 14.80 0.17 -4.86
N ASP A 162 16.05 -0.25 -4.77
CA ASP A 162 17.12 0.05 -5.71
C ASP A 162 17.41 -1.18 -6.59
N GLU A 163 18.41 -1.08 -7.48
CA GLU A 163 18.76 -2.18 -8.39
C GLU A 163 19.04 -3.50 -7.65
N ALA A 164 19.70 -3.42 -6.49
CA ALA A 164 20.02 -4.59 -5.67
C ALA A 164 18.76 -5.19 -5.03
N GLY A 165 17.84 -4.36 -4.54
CA GLY A 165 16.54 -4.79 -4.01
C GLY A 165 15.67 -5.49 -5.06
N ILE A 166 15.68 -4.99 -6.30
CA ILE A 166 14.98 -5.64 -7.42
C ILE A 166 15.61 -6.99 -7.76
N GLU A 167 16.94 -7.06 -7.86
CA GLU A 167 17.66 -8.29 -8.14
C GLU A 167 17.45 -9.34 -7.04
N ALA A 168 17.42 -8.94 -5.77
CA ALA A 168 17.14 -9.85 -4.66
C ALA A 168 15.70 -10.41 -4.71
N ARG A 169 14.72 -9.59 -5.11
CA ARG A 169 13.30 -9.97 -5.13
C ARG A 169 12.93 -10.83 -6.34
N TYR A 170 13.38 -10.44 -7.54
CA TYR A 170 12.97 -11.07 -8.80
C TYR A 170 14.06 -11.95 -9.41
N GLY A 171 15.31 -11.80 -8.95
CA GLY A 171 16.44 -12.46 -9.58
C GLY A 171 16.79 -11.92 -10.96
N LEU A 172 16.28 -10.74 -11.31
CA LEU A 172 16.36 -10.07 -12.61
C LEU A 172 16.73 -8.61 -12.40
N LYS A 173 17.27 -7.98 -13.45
CA LYS A 173 17.52 -6.54 -13.47
C LYS A 173 16.24 -5.75 -13.75
N PRO A 174 16.12 -4.48 -13.31
CA PRO A 174 14.92 -3.65 -13.51
C PRO A 174 14.38 -3.64 -14.94
N TRP A 175 15.24 -3.43 -15.93
CA TRP A 175 14.84 -3.39 -17.35
C TRP A 175 14.31 -4.73 -17.87
N GLN A 176 14.66 -5.86 -17.23
CA GLN A 176 14.16 -7.19 -17.59
C GLN A 176 12.76 -7.47 -17.03
N LEU A 177 12.25 -6.65 -16.10
CA LEU A 177 10.92 -6.82 -15.54
C LEU A 177 9.82 -6.61 -16.60
N ILE A 178 10.09 -5.76 -17.60
CA ILE A 178 9.23 -5.55 -18.76
C ILE A 178 9.06 -6.88 -19.52
N ASP A 179 10.19 -7.50 -19.89
CA ASP A 179 10.19 -8.77 -20.62
C ASP A 179 9.62 -9.92 -19.77
N TYR A 180 9.84 -9.88 -18.45
CA TYR A 180 9.26 -10.83 -17.52
C TYR A 180 7.73 -10.77 -17.52
N LYS A 181 7.16 -9.58 -17.41
CA LYS A 181 5.70 -9.38 -17.49
C LYS A 181 5.15 -9.70 -18.86
N ALA A 182 5.90 -9.41 -19.93
CA ALA A 182 5.50 -9.77 -21.29
C ALA A 182 5.25 -11.28 -21.44
N LEU A 183 6.07 -12.10 -20.78
CA LEU A 183 5.99 -13.56 -20.81
C LEU A 183 4.97 -14.13 -19.83
N VAL A 184 4.96 -13.66 -18.58
CA VAL A 184 4.14 -14.21 -17.48
C VAL A 184 2.73 -13.65 -17.48
N GLY A 185 2.53 -12.47 -18.05
CA GLY A 185 1.30 -11.70 -17.96
C GLY A 185 1.21 -10.87 -16.68
N ASP A 186 0.17 -10.05 -16.64
CA ASP A 186 -0.21 -9.22 -15.50
C ASP A 186 -1.70 -9.36 -15.22
N ALA A 187 -2.04 -9.95 -14.08
CA ALA A 187 -3.44 -10.13 -13.69
C ALA A 187 -4.13 -8.80 -13.33
N THR A 188 -3.39 -7.82 -12.80
CA THR A 188 -3.91 -6.52 -12.38
C THR A 188 -4.37 -5.70 -13.59
N ASP A 189 -3.58 -5.75 -14.65
CA ASP A 189 -3.82 -5.04 -15.91
C ASP A 189 -4.60 -5.87 -16.96
N ASN A 190 -5.01 -7.08 -16.58
CA ASN A 190 -5.68 -8.04 -17.45
C ASN A 190 -4.86 -8.38 -18.73
N ILE A 191 -3.55 -8.54 -18.57
CA ILE A 191 -2.63 -8.93 -19.62
C ILE A 191 -2.36 -10.42 -19.50
N PRO A 192 -2.94 -11.27 -20.37
CA PRO A 192 -2.70 -12.70 -20.30
C PRO A 192 -1.27 -13.06 -20.72
N GLY A 193 -0.60 -13.87 -19.88
CA GLY A 193 0.72 -14.41 -20.18
C GLY A 193 0.71 -15.48 -21.28
N LEU A 194 1.91 -15.93 -21.64
CA LEU A 194 2.08 -17.04 -22.55
C LEU A 194 1.77 -18.37 -21.87
N ARG A 195 0.87 -19.14 -22.49
CA ARG A 195 0.44 -20.44 -21.95
C ARG A 195 1.64 -21.39 -21.85
N GLY A 196 1.92 -21.86 -20.64
CA GLY A 196 3.05 -22.75 -20.38
C GLY A 196 4.36 -22.06 -20.03
N ILE A 197 4.38 -20.73 -19.92
CA ILE A 197 5.52 -19.96 -19.42
C ILE A 197 5.13 -19.32 -18.09
N GLY A 198 5.56 -19.94 -16.99
CA GLY A 198 5.37 -19.41 -15.65
C GLY A 198 6.56 -18.56 -15.17
N PRO A 199 6.45 -17.94 -13.97
CA PRO A 199 7.48 -17.11 -13.35
C PRO A 199 8.90 -17.71 -13.40
N LYS A 200 9.06 -18.96 -12.97
CA LYS A 200 10.36 -19.65 -12.92
C LYS A 200 10.99 -19.82 -14.32
N THR A 201 10.16 -20.15 -15.31
CA THR A 201 10.61 -20.33 -16.69
C THR A 201 11.02 -19.01 -17.30
N ALA A 202 10.21 -17.96 -17.13
CA ALA A 202 10.52 -16.61 -17.60
C ALA A 202 11.83 -16.09 -17.00
N THR A 203 12.00 -16.18 -15.67
CA THR A 203 13.25 -15.77 -15.00
C THR A 203 14.47 -16.55 -15.51
N LYS A 204 14.35 -17.88 -15.73
CA LYS A 204 15.46 -18.68 -16.26
C LYS A 204 15.85 -18.26 -17.68
N LEU A 205 14.86 -18.01 -18.54
CA LEU A 205 15.09 -17.58 -19.92
C LEU A 205 15.75 -16.20 -19.96
N LEU A 206 15.24 -15.24 -19.19
CA LEU A 206 15.77 -13.88 -19.16
C LEU A 206 17.16 -13.79 -18.54
N ARG A 207 17.48 -14.64 -17.55
CA ARG A 207 18.85 -14.76 -17.04
C ARG A 207 19.84 -15.26 -18.09
N ARG A 208 19.41 -16.19 -18.96
CA ARG A 208 20.28 -16.81 -19.97
C ARG A 208 20.44 -15.94 -21.21
N TYR A 209 19.33 -15.37 -21.70
CA TYR A 209 19.27 -14.70 -23.00
C TYR A 209 19.12 -13.17 -22.88
N GLY A 210 19.00 -12.63 -21.67
CA GLY A 210 18.98 -11.20 -21.39
C GLY A 210 17.61 -10.56 -21.63
N THR A 211 17.14 -10.55 -22.87
CA THR A 211 15.92 -9.83 -23.28
C THR A 211 14.91 -10.74 -23.97
N LEU A 212 13.68 -10.25 -24.15
CA LEU A 212 12.66 -10.95 -24.94
C LEU A 212 13.17 -11.22 -26.37
N GLU A 213 13.80 -10.24 -27.01
CA GLU A 213 14.41 -10.37 -28.33
C GLU A 213 15.49 -11.46 -28.33
N GLY A 214 16.38 -11.45 -27.33
CA GLY A 214 17.44 -12.44 -27.18
C GLY A 214 16.88 -13.87 -27.03
N ILE A 215 15.75 -14.04 -26.34
CA ILE A 215 15.06 -15.35 -26.24
C ILE A 215 14.61 -15.83 -27.63
N TYR A 216 14.04 -14.93 -28.45
CA TYR A 216 13.54 -15.27 -29.78
C TYR A 216 14.66 -15.46 -30.81
N GLU A 217 15.79 -14.80 -30.66
CA GLU A 217 16.99 -15.03 -31.47
C GLU A 217 17.60 -16.41 -31.21
N HIS A 218 17.52 -16.90 -29.98
CA HIS A 218 18.08 -18.20 -29.56
C HIS A 218 17.00 -19.26 -29.34
N LEU A 219 15.86 -19.14 -30.02
CA LEU A 219 14.70 -20.01 -29.83
C LEU A 219 15.05 -21.51 -30.04
N ASP A 220 15.97 -21.80 -30.97
CA ASP A 220 16.39 -23.15 -31.31
C ASP A 220 17.31 -23.81 -30.26
N GLU A 221 17.92 -23.01 -29.39
CA GLU A 221 18.77 -23.49 -28.30
C GLU A 221 17.97 -23.92 -27.06
N ILE A 222 16.66 -23.61 -27.03
CA ILE A 222 15.81 -23.92 -25.89
C ILE A 222 15.51 -25.42 -25.87
N GLU A 223 16.14 -26.15 -24.94
CA GLU A 223 16.06 -27.61 -24.79
C GLU A 223 14.61 -28.12 -24.66
N SER A 224 13.74 -27.38 -23.96
CA SER A 224 12.36 -27.79 -23.76
C SER A 224 11.51 -27.50 -25.00
N LYS A 225 11.17 -28.57 -25.73
CA LYS A 225 10.27 -28.51 -26.90
C LYS A 225 8.93 -27.81 -26.60
N ARG A 226 8.36 -28.02 -25.41
CA ARG A 226 7.12 -27.39 -24.96
C ARG A 226 7.26 -25.88 -24.79
N VAL A 227 8.35 -25.43 -24.18
CA VAL A 227 8.61 -23.99 -23.97
C VAL A 227 8.90 -23.31 -25.31
N ARG A 228 9.68 -23.97 -26.18
CA ARG A 228 9.97 -23.51 -27.53
C ARG A 228 8.69 -23.31 -28.35
N GLN A 229 7.79 -24.28 -28.33
CA GLN A 229 6.51 -24.20 -29.02
C GLN A 229 5.62 -23.09 -28.44
N ALA A 230 5.52 -22.98 -27.11
CA ALA A 230 4.76 -21.92 -26.47
C ALA A 230 5.28 -20.51 -26.82
N LEU A 231 6.60 -20.32 -26.89
CA LEU A 231 7.21 -19.07 -27.32
C LEU A 231 6.95 -18.79 -28.80
N ALA A 232 7.09 -19.80 -29.67
CA ALA A 232 6.87 -19.67 -31.11
C ALA A 232 5.43 -19.26 -31.44
N GLU A 233 4.44 -19.96 -30.86
CA GLU A 233 3.01 -19.66 -31.01
C GLU A 233 2.63 -18.34 -30.33
N GLY A 234 3.31 -18.00 -29.23
CA GLY A 234 3.06 -16.81 -28.43
C GLY A 234 3.79 -15.54 -28.87
N ARG A 235 4.56 -15.56 -29.97
CA ARG A 235 5.46 -14.46 -30.35
C ARG A 235 4.77 -13.11 -30.45
N GLU A 236 3.73 -13.01 -31.26
CA GLU A 236 3.01 -11.75 -31.46
C GLU A 236 2.42 -11.21 -30.14
N ARG A 237 1.85 -12.11 -29.32
CA ARG A 237 1.34 -11.75 -27.99
C ARG A 237 2.43 -11.29 -27.04
N ALA A 238 3.59 -11.94 -27.00
CA ALA A 238 4.68 -11.51 -26.12
C ALA A 238 5.17 -10.11 -26.47
N PHE A 239 5.34 -9.80 -27.76
CA PHE A 239 5.73 -8.45 -28.19
C PHE A 239 4.61 -7.42 -27.97
N LEU A 240 3.34 -7.79 -28.12
CA LEU A 240 2.22 -6.93 -27.75
C LEU A 240 2.21 -6.65 -26.24
N ASN A 241 2.30 -7.70 -25.41
CA ASN A 241 2.35 -7.57 -23.96
C ASN A 241 3.54 -6.69 -23.53
N LYS A 242 4.71 -6.87 -24.15
CA LYS A 242 5.89 -6.03 -23.91
C LYS A 242 5.58 -4.55 -24.14
N ARG A 243 4.91 -4.19 -25.25
CA ARG A 243 4.50 -2.80 -25.51
C ARG A 243 3.52 -2.29 -24.46
N LEU A 244 2.51 -3.09 -24.08
CA LEU A 244 1.49 -2.69 -23.11
C LEU A 244 2.08 -2.44 -21.70
N VAL A 245 2.98 -3.31 -21.23
CA VAL A 245 3.58 -3.19 -19.87
C VAL A 245 4.76 -2.21 -19.79
N THR A 246 5.27 -1.74 -20.93
CA THR A 246 6.37 -0.77 -20.93
C THR A 246 5.83 0.61 -20.56
N ILE A 247 6.41 1.19 -19.50
CA ILE A 247 6.17 2.59 -19.14
C ILE A 247 6.87 3.49 -20.17
N VAL A 248 6.11 4.43 -20.72
CA VAL A 248 6.62 5.41 -21.67
C VAL A 248 7.45 6.44 -20.92
N THR A 249 8.68 6.71 -21.39
CA THR A 249 9.63 7.62 -20.73
C THR A 249 9.95 8.87 -21.56
N ASP A 250 9.22 9.07 -22.64
CA ASP A 250 9.38 10.16 -23.62
C ASP A 250 8.06 10.86 -23.93
N ALA A 251 7.13 10.87 -22.96
CA ALA A 251 5.90 11.66 -23.06
C ALA A 251 6.21 13.15 -23.33
N PRO A 252 5.32 13.89 -24.02
CA PRO A 252 5.55 15.27 -24.48
C PRO A 252 5.45 16.30 -23.34
N LEU A 253 6.22 16.10 -22.28
CA LEU A 253 6.29 16.96 -21.11
C LEU A 253 7.73 17.45 -20.86
N LYS A 254 7.85 18.60 -20.19
CA LYS A 254 9.13 19.16 -19.75
C LYS A 254 9.19 19.14 -18.23
N LEU A 255 10.35 18.76 -17.69
CA LEU A 255 10.61 18.88 -16.26
C LEU A 255 10.98 20.33 -15.95
N ASP A 256 10.05 21.07 -15.37
CA ASP A 256 10.31 22.40 -14.80
C ASP A 256 10.72 22.23 -13.32
N LEU A 257 12.03 22.26 -13.08
CA LEU A 257 12.59 22.12 -11.73
C LEU A 257 12.18 23.28 -10.81
N GLU A 258 12.01 24.50 -11.32
CA GLU A 258 11.62 25.64 -10.48
C GLU A 258 10.15 25.60 -10.07
N ALA A 259 9.30 25.05 -10.95
CA ALA A 259 7.93 24.71 -10.59
C ALA A 259 7.87 23.60 -9.53
N CYS A 260 8.74 22.59 -9.64
CA CYS A 260 8.82 21.47 -8.71
C CYS A 260 9.57 21.77 -7.41
N ARG A 261 10.26 22.92 -7.30
CA ARG A 261 11.03 23.28 -6.11
C ARG A 261 10.11 23.35 -4.90
N ARG A 262 10.52 22.72 -3.80
CA ARG A 262 9.77 22.76 -2.55
C ARG A 262 9.64 24.21 -2.07
N LYS A 263 8.40 24.70 -2.01
CA LYS A 263 8.05 26.04 -1.53
C LYS A 263 7.46 25.98 -0.13
N ALA A 264 7.47 27.11 0.56
CA ALA A 264 6.60 27.29 1.71
C ALA A 264 5.14 27.23 1.22
N PHE A 265 4.32 26.43 1.89
CA PHE A 265 2.90 26.29 1.56
C PHE A 265 2.06 27.28 2.35
N ASP A 266 0.86 27.57 1.85
CA ASP A 266 -0.10 28.41 2.56
C ASP A 266 -0.67 27.62 3.75
N ARG A 267 -0.06 27.83 4.92
CA ARG A 267 -0.46 27.16 6.16
C ARG A 267 -1.91 27.47 6.52
N GLN A 268 -2.42 28.66 6.24
CA GLN A 268 -3.81 29.00 6.55
C GLN A 268 -4.77 28.18 5.69
N ARG A 269 -4.50 28.09 4.38
CA ARG A 269 -5.29 27.29 3.45
C ARG A 269 -5.24 25.80 3.78
N VAL A 270 -4.07 25.26 4.09
CA VAL A 270 -3.92 23.84 4.51
C VAL A 270 -4.66 23.58 5.83
N MET A 271 -4.54 24.48 6.81
CA MET A 271 -5.25 24.36 8.08
C MET A 271 -6.77 24.42 7.92
N GLN A 272 -7.27 25.26 7.00
CA GLN A 272 -8.69 25.33 6.70
C GLN A 272 -9.19 24.00 6.12
N LEU A 273 -8.51 23.46 5.11
CA LEU A 273 -8.85 22.17 4.51
C LEU A 273 -8.79 21.03 5.54
N PHE A 274 -7.79 21.01 6.42
CA PHE A 274 -7.68 20.00 7.46
C PHE A 274 -8.80 20.11 8.49
N ARG A 275 -9.32 21.32 8.78
CA ARG A 275 -10.50 21.47 9.64
C ARG A 275 -11.78 21.01 8.94
N GLU A 276 -11.95 21.34 7.67
CA GLU A 276 -13.10 20.92 6.86
C GLU A 276 -13.19 19.40 6.74
N LEU A 277 -12.04 18.74 6.58
CA LEU A 277 -11.91 17.29 6.50
C LEU A 277 -11.74 16.62 7.88
N GLU A 278 -11.75 17.40 8.97
CA GLU A 278 -11.61 16.92 10.35
C GLU A 278 -10.28 16.18 10.64
N PHE A 279 -9.21 16.48 9.90
CA PHE A 279 -7.86 15.91 10.01
C PHE A 279 -7.04 16.46 11.20
N ARG A 280 -7.64 16.44 12.40
CA ARG A 280 -7.04 17.00 13.63
C ARG A 280 -5.67 16.40 13.96
N SER A 281 -5.48 15.09 13.71
CA SER A 281 -4.21 14.39 13.96
C SER A 281 -3.10 14.76 12.97
N LEU A 282 -3.42 15.29 11.78
CA LEU A 282 -2.43 15.66 10.76
C LEU A 282 -1.93 17.09 10.93
N VAL A 283 -2.68 17.95 11.64
CA VAL A 283 -2.29 19.33 11.93
C VAL A 283 -0.93 19.40 12.62
N GLY A 284 -0.71 18.58 13.66
CA GLY A 284 0.56 18.54 14.40
C GLY A 284 1.73 17.97 13.62
N ARG A 285 1.48 17.37 12.44
CA ARG A 285 2.51 16.83 11.55
C ARG A 285 2.88 17.80 10.42
N LEU A 286 2.24 18.97 10.34
CA LEU A 286 2.55 19.98 9.34
C LEU A 286 3.93 20.61 9.60
N PRO A 287 4.82 20.65 8.59
CA PRO A 287 6.12 21.30 8.72
C PRO A 287 5.98 22.77 9.20
N GLY A 288 6.76 23.20 10.19
CA GLY A 288 6.92 24.62 10.55
C GLY A 288 6.27 25.13 11.85
N GLU A 289 5.63 24.29 12.66
CA GLU A 289 5.51 24.60 14.11
C GLU A 289 6.80 24.15 14.78
N GLY A 290 7.33 24.99 15.68
CA GLY A 290 8.69 24.87 16.23
C GLY A 290 9.08 23.44 16.56
N GLU A 291 10.32 23.09 16.21
CA GLU A 291 10.99 21.85 16.56
C GLU A 291 10.89 21.57 18.07
N ARG A 292 9.74 21.04 18.51
CA ARG A 292 9.68 20.18 19.68
C ARG A 292 9.81 18.79 19.12
N GLU A 293 11.06 18.37 18.98
CA GLU A 293 11.39 16.96 18.99
C GLU A 293 10.65 16.33 20.18
N PRO A 294 9.86 15.26 19.99
CA PRO A 294 9.45 14.47 21.13
C PRO A 294 10.74 13.94 21.78
N GLU A 295 11.08 14.41 22.98
CA GLU A 295 12.18 13.86 23.78
C GLU A 295 11.91 12.36 24.00
N GLY A 296 12.59 11.54 23.22
CA GLY A 296 12.48 10.09 23.21
C GLY A 296 13.40 9.52 22.12
N PRO A 297 13.88 8.27 22.27
CA PRO A 297 14.74 7.66 21.27
C PRO A 297 14.02 7.66 19.91
N PRO A 298 14.75 7.81 18.78
CA PRO A 298 14.13 7.96 17.46
C PRO A 298 13.30 6.72 17.15
N ARG A 299 11.99 6.80 17.35
CA ARG A 299 11.04 5.85 16.79
C ARG A 299 10.88 6.25 15.34
N GLN A 300 11.52 5.51 14.43
CA GLN A 300 11.14 5.49 13.03
C GLN A 300 9.65 5.12 12.97
N LEU A 301 8.81 6.14 12.85
CA LEU A 301 7.41 5.93 12.52
C LEU A 301 7.37 5.52 11.06
N PRO A 302 6.74 4.39 10.72
CA PRO A 302 6.70 3.94 9.35
C PRO A 302 6.04 5.01 8.45
N MET A 303 6.59 5.25 7.26
CA MET A 303 6.18 6.38 6.39
C MET A 303 4.75 6.23 5.84
N PHE A 304 4.19 5.04 5.92
CA PHE A 304 2.78 4.80 5.66
C PHE A 304 2.08 4.31 6.93
N ALA A 305 2.66 4.39 8.11
CA ALA A 305 1.85 4.29 9.31
C ALA A 305 1.00 5.56 9.35
N VAL A 306 -0.32 5.38 9.21
CA VAL A 306 -1.17 6.24 10.01
C VAL A 306 -0.73 5.97 11.43
N ALA A 307 -0.08 6.95 12.08
CA ALA A 307 0.00 6.91 13.52
C ALA A 307 -1.43 6.64 13.95
N GLU A 308 -1.71 5.46 14.54
CA GLU A 308 -3.03 5.12 15.06
C GLU A 308 -3.50 6.37 15.76
N GLY A 309 -4.41 7.07 15.09
CA GLY A 309 -4.89 8.33 15.57
C GLY A 309 -5.59 7.90 16.82
N ARG A 310 -5.04 8.26 17.97
CA ARG A 310 -5.89 8.60 19.10
C ARG A 310 -6.79 9.71 18.57
N VAL A 311 -7.90 9.29 17.97
CA VAL A 311 -9.07 10.12 17.82
C VAL A 311 -9.40 10.45 19.26
N GLU A 312 -9.27 11.71 19.67
CA GLU A 312 -10.00 12.17 20.84
C GLU A 312 -11.48 12.11 20.47
N VAL A 313 -12.05 10.93 20.72
CA VAL A 313 -13.48 10.63 20.63
C VAL A 313 -14.14 11.34 21.81
N GLY A 314 -14.38 12.65 21.72
CA GLY A 314 -14.83 13.42 22.88
C GLY A 314 -13.91 13.17 24.10
N PRO A 315 -14.37 13.34 25.34
CA PRO A 315 -13.76 12.58 26.41
C PRO A 315 -13.90 11.11 26.03
N ALA A 316 -12.76 10.41 25.83
CA ALA A 316 -12.78 8.96 25.73
C ALA A 316 -13.68 8.43 26.86
N PRO A 317 -14.62 7.50 26.60
CA PRO A 317 -15.16 6.73 27.72
C PRO A 317 -13.92 6.23 28.46
N ALA A 318 -13.85 6.51 29.76
CA ALA A 318 -12.68 6.19 30.57
C ALA A 318 -12.22 4.80 30.17
N LEU A 319 -10.92 4.64 29.84
CA LEU A 319 -10.34 3.33 29.53
C LEU A 319 -10.88 2.37 30.58
N GLY A 320 -11.75 1.49 30.11
CA GLY A 320 -12.45 0.54 30.94
C GLY A 320 -11.50 -0.37 31.72
N ASP A 321 -12.06 -1.25 32.54
CA ASP A 321 -11.27 -2.29 33.17
C ASP A 321 -10.99 -3.41 32.15
N TYR A 322 -9.89 -3.26 31.41
CA TYR A 322 -9.42 -4.24 30.44
C TYR A 322 -8.24 -5.03 31.00
N ARG A 323 -8.34 -6.36 30.98
CA ARG A 323 -7.35 -7.25 31.56
C ARG A 323 -6.94 -8.35 30.60
N SER A 324 -5.65 -8.67 30.59
CA SER A 324 -5.18 -9.89 29.94
C SER A 324 -5.18 -11.03 30.95
N ILE A 325 -5.71 -12.18 30.54
CA ILE A 325 -5.84 -13.39 31.35
C ILE A 325 -4.79 -14.38 30.90
N THR A 326 -3.68 -14.43 31.63
CA THR A 326 -2.48 -15.17 31.20
C THR A 326 -2.12 -16.35 32.11
N ASP A 327 -2.92 -16.57 33.16
CA ASP A 327 -2.77 -17.64 34.13
C ASP A 327 -4.12 -18.34 34.40
N GLU A 328 -4.04 -19.55 34.97
CA GLU A 328 -5.20 -20.43 35.11
C GLU A 328 -6.18 -19.96 36.19
N GLU A 329 -5.67 -19.34 37.27
CA GLU A 329 -6.51 -18.80 38.35
C GLU A 329 -7.39 -17.64 37.84
N ALA A 330 -6.79 -16.72 37.06
CA ALA A 330 -7.52 -15.62 36.44
C ALA A 330 -8.55 -16.11 35.40
N LEU A 331 -8.26 -17.19 34.67
CA LEU A 331 -9.20 -17.79 33.73
C LEU A 331 -10.40 -18.41 34.44
N GLU A 332 -10.18 -19.13 35.54
CA GLU A 332 -11.26 -19.72 36.34
C GLU A 332 -12.15 -18.64 36.96
N ALA A 333 -11.55 -17.59 37.51
CA ALA A 333 -12.30 -16.44 38.05
C ALA A 333 -13.13 -15.73 36.98
N LEU A 334 -12.59 -15.60 35.76
CA LEU A 334 -13.33 -15.05 34.63
C LEU A 334 -14.55 -15.92 34.27
N ILE A 335 -14.36 -17.23 34.15
CA ILE A 335 -15.45 -18.16 33.81
C ILE A 335 -16.53 -18.14 34.89
N GLU A 336 -16.16 -18.17 36.17
CA GLU A 336 -17.13 -18.13 37.26
C GLU A 336 -17.98 -16.85 37.22
N ARG A 337 -17.36 -15.72 36.86
CA ARG A 337 -18.05 -14.44 36.68
C ARG A 337 -19.00 -14.48 35.48
N LEU A 338 -18.49 -14.87 34.30
CA LEU A 338 -19.24 -14.84 33.05
C LEU A 338 -20.38 -15.88 33.02
N SER A 339 -20.25 -16.99 33.75
CA SER A 339 -21.32 -17.98 33.90
C SER A 339 -22.53 -17.50 34.72
N LYS A 340 -22.43 -16.36 35.42
CA LYS A 340 -23.51 -15.81 36.27
C LYS A 340 -24.30 -14.70 35.60
N VAL A 341 -23.92 -14.28 34.39
CA VAL A 341 -24.57 -13.18 33.66
C VAL A 341 -25.49 -13.72 32.57
N PRO A 342 -26.59 -13.02 32.24
CA PRO A 342 -27.54 -13.48 31.22
C PRO A 342 -27.01 -13.36 29.79
N ALA A 343 -25.95 -12.58 29.58
CA ALA A 343 -25.40 -12.28 28.27
C ALA A 343 -23.91 -11.98 28.34
N ILE A 344 -23.17 -12.41 27.32
CA ILE A 344 -21.76 -12.07 27.09
C ILE A 344 -21.54 -11.67 25.63
N ALA A 345 -20.58 -10.78 25.40
CA ALA A 345 -20.02 -10.52 24.08
C ALA A 345 -18.64 -11.17 23.97
N PHE A 346 -18.32 -11.74 22.82
CA PHE A 346 -17.03 -12.34 22.55
C PHE A 346 -16.53 -11.96 21.16
N ASP A 347 -15.21 -11.90 21.00
CA ASP A 347 -14.54 -11.71 19.71
C ASP A 347 -13.28 -12.58 19.66
N VAL A 348 -12.80 -12.89 18.47
CA VAL A 348 -11.61 -13.74 18.28
C VAL A 348 -10.58 -13.05 17.38
N GLU A 349 -9.33 -13.17 17.80
CA GLU A 349 -8.19 -12.78 16.98
C GLU A 349 -7.63 -14.02 16.30
N THR A 350 -7.39 -13.95 15.00
CA THR A 350 -6.95 -15.09 14.18
C THR A 350 -5.78 -14.73 13.28
N THR A 351 -5.06 -15.74 12.77
CA THR A 351 -3.94 -15.53 11.84
C THR A 351 -4.35 -15.05 10.45
N GLY A 352 -5.65 -15.05 10.14
CA GLY A 352 -6.21 -14.61 8.87
C GLY A 352 -7.74 -14.61 8.85
N THR A 353 -8.33 -14.14 7.76
CA THR A 353 -9.79 -13.97 7.62
C THR A 353 -10.52 -15.18 7.02
N ASP A 354 -9.80 -16.22 6.58
CA ASP A 354 -10.39 -17.45 6.06
C ASP A 354 -10.68 -18.43 7.21
N PRO A 355 -11.95 -18.70 7.54
CA PRO A 355 -12.32 -19.53 8.70
C PRO A 355 -11.87 -21.00 8.57
N MET A 356 -11.54 -21.48 7.37
CA MET A 356 -11.11 -22.87 7.15
C MET A 356 -9.61 -23.08 7.39
N SER A 357 -8.81 -22.01 7.35
CA SER A 357 -7.34 -22.08 7.43
C SER A 357 -6.75 -21.22 8.54
N ALA A 358 -7.53 -20.32 9.14
CA ALA A 358 -7.08 -19.46 10.21
C ALA A 358 -6.92 -20.22 11.54
N GLU A 359 -5.84 -19.90 12.25
CA GLU A 359 -5.58 -20.39 13.61
C GLU A 359 -5.97 -19.33 14.63
N LEU A 360 -6.39 -19.77 15.82
CA LEU A 360 -6.82 -18.88 16.90
C LEU A 360 -5.61 -18.28 17.62
N VAL A 361 -5.55 -16.96 17.70
CA VAL A 361 -4.47 -16.20 18.34
C VAL A 361 -4.91 -15.73 19.74
N GLY A 362 -6.18 -15.34 19.89
CA GLY A 362 -6.73 -14.85 21.16
C GLY A 362 -8.25 -14.85 21.19
N ILE A 363 -8.81 -14.80 22.39
CA ILE A 363 -10.25 -14.71 22.63
C ILE A 363 -10.51 -13.50 23.53
N ALA A 364 -11.34 -12.57 23.08
CA ALA A 364 -11.84 -11.46 23.88
C ALA A 364 -13.23 -11.78 24.41
N LEU A 365 -13.50 -11.48 25.67
CA LEU A 365 -14.78 -11.71 26.34
C LEU A 365 -15.18 -10.49 27.17
N THR A 366 -16.48 -10.21 27.26
CA THR A 366 -17.00 -9.19 28.18
C THR A 366 -18.45 -9.43 28.59
N ASP A 367 -18.78 -9.02 29.81
CA ASP A 367 -20.14 -8.97 30.38
C ASP A 367 -20.69 -7.53 30.51
N ALA A 368 -19.88 -6.49 30.21
CA ALA A 368 -20.27 -5.11 30.44
C ALA A 368 -19.52 -4.11 29.56
N GLU A 369 -20.17 -2.96 29.30
CA GLU A 369 -19.54 -1.82 28.64
C GLU A 369 -18.31 -1.34 29.45
N ALA A 370 -17.25 -0.94 28.74
CA ALA A 370 -15.98 -0.52 29.33
C ALA A 370 -15.37 -1.57 30.29
N LYS A 371 -15.56 -2.86 30.01
CA LYS A 371 -14.79 -3.98 30.57
C LYS A 371 -14.44 -4.96 29.47
N GLY A 372 -13.31 -5.64 29.59
CA GLY A 372 -12.96 -6.66 28.62
C GLY A 372 -11.81 -7.53 29.09
N TYR A 373 -11.87 -8.80 28.74
CA TYR A 373 -10.90 -9.79 29.15
C TYR A 373 -10.33 -10.46 27.91
N TYR A 374 -9.02 -10.37 27.75
CA TYR A 374 -8.32 -10.95 26.62
C TYR A 374 -7.51 -12.18 27.04
N VAL A 375 -7.82 -13.32 26.45
CA VAL A 375 -7.14 -14.60 26.69
C VAL A 375 -6.20 -14.91 25.51
N PRO A 376 -4.89 -14.65 25.64
CA PRO A 376 -3.93 -15.02 24.60
C PRO A 376 -3.70 -16.54 24.56
N VAL A 377 -3.72 -17.12 23.35
CA VAL A 377 -3.58 -18.58 23.14
C VAL A 377 -2.62 -18.98 22.01
N GLY A 378 -2.22 -18.04 21.14
CA GLY A 378 -1.38 -18.33 19.98
C GLY A 378 -0.48 -17.17 19.54
N HIS A 379 0.02 -16.36 20.48
CA HIS A 379 0.90 -15.22 20.15
C HIS A 379 2.33 -15.67 19.85
N GLU A 380 2.85 -15.29 18.67
CA GLU A 380 4.21 -15.62 18.24
C GLU A 380 5.28 -14.64 18.78
N ALA A 381 4.89 -13.42 19.16
CA ALA A 381 5.81 -12.36 19.60
C ALA A 381 6.39 -12.55 21.02
N GLY A 382 6.03 -13.65 21.70
CA GLY A 382 6.40 -13.94 23.08
C GLY A 382 5.52 -13.20 24.11
N GLY A 383 5.31 -13.82 25.28
CA GLY A 383 4.46 -13.31 26.36
C GLY A 383 3.80 -14.44 27.15
N PRO A 384 3.29 -14.18 28.38
CA PRO A 384 2.57 -15.19 29.13
C PRO A 384 1.23 -15.49 28.45
N GLN A 385 0.96 -16.77 28.17
CA GLN A 385 -0.23 -17.23 27.47
C GLN A 385 -0.63 -18.62 27.95
N LEU A 386 -1.91 -18.94 27.80
CA LEU A 386 -2.45 -20.24 28.20
C LEU A 386 -2.49 -21.19 27.01
N PRO A 387 -2.26 -22.50 27.19
CA PRO A 387 -2.39 -23.46 26.09
C PRO A 387 -3.81 -23.47 25.52
N LEU A 388 -3.95 -23.29 24.20
CA LEU A 388 -5.23 -23.24 23.49
C LEU A 388 -6.20 -24.37 23.90
N ALA A 389 -5.71 -25.61 23.92
CA ALA A 389 -6.53 -26.77 24.29
C ALA A 389 -7.11 -26.68 25.71
N ARG A 390 -6.39 -26.06 26.65
CA ARG A 390 -6.84 -25.86 28.03
C ARG A 390 -7.88 -24.75 28.12
N VAL A 391 -7.65 -23.64 27.43
CA VAL A 391 -8.60 -22.51 27.36
C VAL A 391 -9.93 -22.96 26.76
N LEU A 392 -9.90 -23.68 25.63
CA LEU A 392 -11.11 -24.20 24.99
C LEU A 392 -11.85 -25.18 25.91
N ALA A 393 -11.15 -26.10 26.58
CA ALA A 393 -11.78 -27.05 27.49
C ALA A 393 -12.49 -26.36 28.68
N LYS A 394 -11.91 -25.26 29.19
CA LYS A 394 -12.46 -24.50 30.32
C LYS A 394 -13.61 -23.58 29.91
N LEU A 395 -13.54 -22.93 28.74
CA LEU A 395 -14.59 -22.05 28.23
C LEU A 395 -15.80 -22.83 27.69
N LYS A 396 -15.59 -24.06 27.19
CA LYS A 396 -16.61 -24.86 26.51
C LYS A 396 -17.93 -24.98 27.30
N PRO A 397 -17.96 -25.34 28.59
CA PRO A 397 -19.22 -25.47 29.33
C PRO A 397 -20.05 -24.18 29.36
N MET A 398 -19.39 -23.02 29.52
CA MET A 398 -20.06 -21.71 29.53
C MET A 398 -20.54 -21.31 28.14
N LEU A 399 -19.73 -21.54 27.10
CA LEU A 399 -20.08 -21.21 25.72
C LEU A 399 -21.23 -22.09 25.20
N GLU A 400 -21.31 -23.34 25.63
CA GLU A 400 -22.40 -24.28 25.27
C GLU A 400 -23.68 -24.11 26.13
N ASP A 401 -23.64 -23.31 27.21
CA ASP A 401 -24.81 -23.08 28.06
C ASP A 401 -25.86 -22.19 27.39
N GLU A 402 -26.96 -22.77 26.91
CA GLU A 402 -28.04 -22.05 26.22
C GLU A 402 -28.72 -20.95 27.07
N SER A 403 -28.55 -20.97 28.39
CA SER A 403 -29.13 -19.95 29.28
C SER A 403 -28.38 -18.60 29.23
N ILE A 404 -27.17 -18.58 28.70
CA ILE A 404 -26.34 -17.38 28.52
C ILE A 404 -26.40 -16.97 27.05
N ALA A 405 -26.90 -15.77 26.75
CA ALA A 405 -26.86 -15.23 25.39
C ALA A 405 -25.42 -14.87 24.98
N LYS A 406 -25.00 -15.22 23.76
CA LYS A 406 -23.68 -14.89 23.22
C LYS A 406 -23.81 -13.99 21.99
N TYR A 407 -23.09 -12.88 22.01
CA TYR A 407 -22.99 -11.94 20.90
C TYR A 407 -21.55 -11.95 20.37
N ALA A 408 -21.40 -12.07 19.05
CA ALA A 408 -20.12 -12.06 18.34
C ALA A 408 -20.03 -10.80 17.46
#